data_AF-A0AAV3FR78-F1
#
_entry.id   AF-A0AAV3FR78-F1
#
_cell.length_a   1.000
_cell.length_b   1.000
_cell.length_c   1.000
_cell.angle_alpha   90.00
_cell.angle_beta   90.00
_cell.angle_gamma   90.00
#
_symmetry.space_group_name_H-M   'P 1'
#
loop_
_entity.id
_entity.type
_entity.pdbx_description
1 polymer ?
#
loop_
_entity_poly.entity_id
_entity_poly.type
_entity_poly.pdbx_seq_one_letter_code
_entity_poly.pdbx_strand_id
1 'polypeptide(L)' 'MERTLNTIVTLFELLRQGEMTMTFTTDYLIVDVWYRRVRDGICEFEQVPKLFNLRDCVMELLSQKVDKKAE' A
#
# COMPACT_ATOMS: atom_id res chain seq x y z
N MET A 1 4.18 3.39 20.47
CA MET A 1 4.51 2.46 19.37
C MET A 1 3.58 1.24 19.37
N GLU A 2 3.42 0.53 20.49
CA GLU A 2 2.54 -0.64 20.60
C GLU A 2 1.06 -0.36 20.28
N ARG A 3 0.51 0.79 20.72
CA ARG A 3 -0.89 1.15 20.40
C ARG A 3 -1.16 1.23 18.89
N THR A 4 -0.22 1.81 18.14
CA THR A 4 -0.33 1.97 16.68
C THR A 4 -0.27 0.62 15.95
N LEU A 5 0.62 -0.27 16.41
CA LEU A 5 0.74 -1.62 15.86
C LEU A 5 -0.50 -2.46 16.17
N ASN A 6 -1.01 -2.39 17.40
CA ASN A 6 -2.22 -3.11 17.79
C ASN A 6 -3.45 -2.62 16.99
N THR A 7 -3.60 -1.32 16.77
CA THR A 7 -4.69 -0.79 15.93
C THR A 7 -4.59 -1.26 14.48
N ILE A 8 -3.38 -1.31 13.91
CA ILE A 8 -3.16 -1.81 12.54
C ILE A 8 -3.46 -3.32 12.45
N VAL A 9 -3.05 -4.11 13.45
CA VAL A 9 -3.32 -5.55 13.50
C VAL A 9 -4.82 -5.82 13.69
N THR A 10 -5.51 -5.09 14.57
CA THR A 10 -6.97 -5.21 14.74
C THR A 10 -7.72 -4.81 13.48
N LEU A 11 -7.33 -3.73 12.80
CA LEU A 11 -7.89 -3.37 11.49
C LEU A 11 -7.66 -4.49 10.47
N PHE A 12 -6.46 -5.07 10.44
CA PHE A 12 -6.13 -6.20 9.56
C PHE A 12 -6.98 -7.45 9.85
N GLU A 13 -7.23 -7.78 11.12
CA GLU A 13 -8.06 -8.91 11.53
C GLU A 13 -9.55 -8.70 11.20
N LEU A 14 -10.07 -7.48 11.38
CA LEU A 14 -11.45 -7.12 11.00
C LEU A 14 -11.64 -7.14 9.48
N LEU A 15 -10.63 -6.71 8.71
CA LEU A 15 -10.59 -6.83 7.25
C LEU A 15 -10.57 -8.30 6.79
N ARG A 16 -9.88 -9.17 7.54
CA ARG A 16 -9.80 -10.61 7.27
C ARG A 16 -11.13 -11.34 7.52
N GLN A 17 -12.00 -10.84 8.41
CA GLN A 17 -13.30 -11.43 8.71
C GLN A 17 -14.40 -11.14 7.67
N GLY A 18 -14.09 -10.42 6.59
CA GLY A 18 -14.95 -10.34 5.41
C GLY A 18 -16.15 -9.39 5.52
N GLU A 19 -16.28 -8.65 6.62
CA GLU A 19 -17.34 -7.63 6.79
C GLU A 19 -16.96 -6.25 6.22
N MET A 20 -15.73 -6.08 5.72
CA MET A 20 -15.27 -4.83 5.09
C MET A 20 -14.54 -5.09 3.78
N THR A 21 -15.16 -4.75 2.66
CA THR A 21 -14.48 -4.55 1.38
C THR A 21 -13.70 -3.24 1.44
N MET A 22 -12.47 -3.27 1.96
CA MET A 22 -11.61 -2.08 1.98
C MET A 22 -10.86 -1.97 0.66
N THR A 23 -11.38 -1.12 -0.21
CA THR A 23 -10.68 -0.65 -1.41
C THR A 23 -9.74 0.47 -0.99
N PHE A 24 -8.44 0.26 -1.17
CA PHE A 24 -7.44 1.30 -1.00
C PHE A 24 -7.57 2.34 -2.12
N THR A 25 -7.30 3.61 -1.80
CA THR A 25 -7.05 4.64 -2.81
C THR A 25 -5.58 5.07 -2.73
N THR A 26 -5.06 5.69 -3.79
CA THR A 26 -3.67 6.17 -3.86
C THR A 26 -3.32 7.20 -2.77
N ASP A 27 -4.32 7.85 -2.17
CA ASP A 27 -4.16 8.80 -1.07
C ASP A 27 -3.93 8.13 0.31
N TYR A 28 -4.09 6.81 0.41
CA TYR A 28 -3.96 6.14 1.69
C TYR A 28 -2.49 5.99 2.08
N LEU A 29 -2.19 6.26 3.36
CA LEU A 29 -0.83 6.18 3.91
C LEU A 29 -0.16 4.82 3.64
N ILE A 30 -0.92 3.73 3.73
CA ILE A 30 -0.39 2.39 3.45
C ILE A 30 0.09 2.24 2.00
N VAL A 31 -0.66 2.79 1.03
CA VAL A 31 -0.28 2.76 -0.39
C VAL A 31 0.96 3.59 -0.61
N ASP A 32 1.00 4.81 -0.08
CA ASP A 32 2.14 5.72 -0.24
C ASP A 32 3.43 5.16 0.41
N VAL A 33 3.34 4.54 1.59
CA VAL A 33 4.50 3.88 2.23
C VAL A 33 5.06 2.76 1.36
N TRP A 34 4.21 1.91 0.79
CA TRP A 34 4.65 0.83 -0.10
C TRP A 34 5.20 1.37 -1.42
N TYR A 35 4.54 2.35 -2.02
CA TYR A 35 5.04 3.06 -3.20
C TYR A 35 6.45 3.60 -2.98
N ARG A 36 6.71 4.32 -1.87
CA ARG A 36 8.04 4.87 -1.58
C ARG A 36 9.08 3.76 -1.41
N ARG A 37 8.73 2.67 -0.71
CA ARG A 37 9.65 1.53 -0.54
C ARG A 37 10.04 0.88 -1.87
N VAL A 38 9.09 0.69 -2.78
CA VAL A 38 9.37 0.13 -4.10
C VAL A 38 10.16 1.12 -4.95
N ARG A 39 9.76 2.39 -4.99
CA ARG A 39 10.45 3.45 -5.73
C ARG A 39 11.91 3.63 -5.26
N ASP A 40 12.14 3.57 -3.96
CA ASP A 40 13.46 3.78 -3.35
C ASP A 40 14.33 2.51 -3.38
N GLY A 41 13.84 1.42 -3.98
CA GLY A 41 14.57 0.14 -4.10
C GLY A 41 14.76 -0.60 -2.78
N ILE A 42 13.97 -0.27 -1.75
CA ILE A 42 14.02 -0.92 -0.43
C ILE A 42 13.39 -2.31 -0.51
N CYS A 43 12.39 -2.49 -1.38
CA CYS A 43 11.80 -3.79 -1.67
C CYS A 43 11.33 -3.88 -3.13
N GLU A 44 11.28 -5.09 -3.66
CA GLU A 44 10.69 -5.37 -4.97
C GLU A 44 9.16 -5.23 -4.94
N PHE A 45 8.54 -4.93 -6.08
CA PHE A 45 7.08 -4.80 -6.19
C PHE A 45 6.35 -6.10 -5.77
N GLU A 46 6.96 -7.25 -6.03
CA GLU A 46 6.45 -8.57 -5.67
C GLU A 46 6.36 -8.76 -4.14
N GLN A 47 7.10 -7.97 -3.36
CA GLN A 47 7.09 -7.99 -1.90
C GLN A 47 5.95 -7.14 -1.31
N VAL A 48 5.26 -6.33 -2.11
CA VAL A 48 4.05 -5.61 -1.68
C VAL A 48 2.96 -6.63 -1.32
N PRO A 49 2.27 -6.53 -0.17
CA PRO A 49 1.25 -7.49 0.23
C PRO A 49 0.12 -7.59 -0.80
N LYS A 50 -0.34 -8.82 -1.09
CA LYS A 50 -1.56 -9.08 -1.88
C LYS A 50 -2.80 -8.85 -1.02
N LEU A 51 -3.00 -7.60 -0.60
CA LEU A 51 -4.10 -7.18 0.26
C LEU A 51 -5.08 -6.34 -0.56
N PHE A 52 -6.28 -6.86 -0.82
CA PHE A 52 -7.30 -6.22 -1.67
C PHE A 52 -6.66 -5.69 -2.97
N ASN A 53 -6.82 -4.40 -3.28
CA ASN A 53 -6.26 -3.71 -4.44
C ASN A 53 -4.97 -2.91 -4.12
N LEU A 54 -4.27 -3.20 -3.01
CA LEU A 54 -3.07 -2.46 -2.60
C LEU A 54 -1.98 -2.45 -3.68
N ARG A 55 -1.72 -3.62 -4.30
CA ARG A 55 -0.74 -3.73 -5.37
C ARG A 55 -1.11 -2.89 -6.59
N ASP A 56 -2.40 -2.85 -6.93
CA ASP A 56 -2.89 -2.09 -8.06
C ASP A 56 -2.66 -0.60 -7.83
N CYS A 57 -2.98 -0.08 -6.63
CA CYS A 57 -2.72 1.32 -6.29
C CYS A 57 -1.23 1.67 -6.25
N VAL A 58 -0.38 0.76 -5.77
CA VAL A 58 1.08 0.97 -5.79
C VAL A 58 1.61 0.98 -7.23
N MET A 59 1.13 0.07 -8.08
CA MET A 59 1.49 0.03 -9.50
C MET A 59 1.02 1.28 -10.24
N GLU A 60 -0.19 1.76 -9.93
CA GLU A 60 -0.74 3.00 -10.46
C GLU A 60 0.16 4.20 -10.13
N LEU A 61 0.60 4.34 -8.88
CA LEU A 61 1.50 5.42 -8.45
C LEU A 61 2.89 5.31 -9.08
N LEU A 62 3.43 4.09 -9.24
CA LEU A 62 4.69 3.86 -9.94
C LEU A 62 4.56 4.29 -11.40
N SER A 63 3.47 3.89 -12.07
CA SER A 63 3.21 4.22 -13.47
C SER A 63 3.01 5.72 -13.69
N GLN A 64 2.23 6.39 -12.84
CA GLN A 64 1.96 7.83 -12.94
C GLN A 64 3.19 8.72 -12.72
N LYS A 65 4.18 8.26 -11.94
CA LYS A 65 5.37 9.06 -11.57
C LYS A 65 6.64 8.72 -12.36
N VAL A 66 6.62 7.68 -13.18
CA VAL A 66 7.69 7.39 -14.16
C VAL A 66 7.66 8.41 -15.32
N ASP A 67 6.49 8.99 -15.64
CA ASP A 67 6.33 10.02 -16.68
C ASP A 67 6.84 11.44 -16.28
N LYS A 68 7.44 11.62 -15.10
CA LYS A 68 8.02 12.91 -14.66
C LYS A 68 9.55 12.93 -14.60
N LYS A 69 10.21 12.18 -15.47
CA LYS A 69 11.64 12.38 -15.80
C LYS A 69 11.79 12.75 -17.28
N ALA A 70 11.38 13.96 -17.62
CA ALA A 70 11.77 14.65 -18.84
C ALA A 70 11.78 16.16 -18.58
N GLU A 71 12.83 16.64 -17.90
CA GLU A 71 13.47 17.94 -18.11
C GLU A 71 14.78 18.02 -17.32
#